data_AF-A0A7S3S3N8-F1
#
_entry.id   AF-A0A7S3S3N8-F1
#
_cell.length_a   1.000
_cell.length_b   1.000
_cell.length_c   1.000
_cell.angle_alpha   90.00
_cell.angle_beta   90.00
_cell.angle_gamma   90.00
#
_symmetry.space_group_name_H-M   'P 1'
#
loop_
_entity.id
_entity.type
_entity.pdbx_description
1 polymer ?
#
loop_
_entity_poly.entity_id
_entity_poly.type
_entity_poly.pdbx_seq_one_letter_code
_entity_poly.pdbx_strand_id
1 'polypeptide(L)'
;AREVWEERGEAAGVGPHSGQPGAAEVWRTLVHCSAVVGMHPDGATEAIVDFALASGKPFAVVPCCVYSAYFPTRRDKRGKRVTSYTAFVKYLVDKAPGRIGTRTLPFEGKNIVVYSLPESGGGGESEGAMLCEPCE
;
A
#
# COMPACT_ATOMS: atom_id res chain seq x y z
N ALA A 1 22.10 -28.87 25.58
CA ALA A 1 21.36 -29.62 24.54
C ALA A 1 20.06 -28.85 24.31
N ARG A 2 19.97 -27.94 23.33
CA ARG A 2 19.47 -28.18 21.96
C ARG A 2 18.26 -29.13 21.96
N GLU A 3 17.14 -28.61 22.42
CA GLU A 3 15.83 -29.27 22.30
C GLU A 3 15.33 -29.12 20.87
N VAL A 4 15.57 -30.17 20.08
CA VAL A 4 14.67 -30.83 19.12
C VAL A 4 13.59 -29.93 18.47
N TRP A 5 13.96 -29.31 17.34
CA TRP A 5 13.04 -28.76 16.33
C TRP A 5 13.11 -29.62 15.07
N GLU A 6 13.02 -30.93 15.22
CA GLU A 6 13.07 -31.84 14.09
C GLU A 6 12.05 -32.95 14.28
N GLU A 7 11.30 -33.24 13.21
CA GLU A 7 10.30 -34.30 13.06
C GLU A 7 8.86 -34.01 13.51
N ARG A 8 8.18 -33.12 12.77
CA ARG A 8 6.79 -33.34 12.33
C ARG A 8 6.56 -32.76 10.94
N GLY A 9 7.17 -33.41 9.96
CA GLY A 9 6.61 -33.45 8.62
C GLY A 9 5.47 -34.47 8.62
N GLU A 10 4.23 -34.01 8.77
CA GLU A 10 3.05 -34.81 8.45
C GLU A 10 2.11 -33.90 7.65
N ALA A 11 1.88 -34.31 6.41
CA ALA A 11 1.04 -33.61 5.44
C ALA A 11 -0.40 -33.49 5.95
N ALA A 12 -0.75 -32.33 6.51
CA ALA A 12 -2.14 -31.94 6.65
C ALA A 12 -2.69 -31.65 5.24
N GLY A 13 -3.46 -32.61 4.72
CA GLY A 13 -4.07 -32.56 3.39
C GLY A 13 -4.76 -31.23 3.12
N VAL A 14 -4.25 -30.51 2.13
CA VAL A 14 -4.90 -29.34 1.54
C VAL A 14 -6.10 -29.85 0.73
N GLY A 15 -7.30 -29.71 1.29
CA GLY A 15 -8.54 -29.90 0.55
C GLY A 15 -8.65 -28.91 -0.62
N PRO A 16 -9.47 -29.19 -1.64
CA PRO A 16 -9.49 -28.43 -2.89
C PRO A 16 -10.22 -27.09 -2.71
N HIS A 17 -9.52 -26.09 -2.16
CA HIS A 17 -9.75 -24.70 -2.51
C HIS A 17 -8.77 -24.35 -3.64
N SER A 18 -9.04 -24.93 -4.81
CA SER A 18 -8.19 -24.86 -5.99
C SER A 18 -8.26 -23.47 -6.62
N GLY A 19 -7.21 -22.66 -6.45
CA GLY A 19 -7.03 -21.44 -7.26
C GLY A 19 -6.31 -20.28 -6.59
N GLN A 20 -6.01 -20.34 -5.28
CA GLN A 20 -5.25 -19.26 -4.63
C GLN A 20 -3.74 -19.50 -4.80
N PRO A 21 -2.98 -18.51 -5.30
CA PRO A 21 -1.54 -18.64 -5.44
C PRO A 21 -0.88 -18.84 -4.06
N GLY A 22 0.13 -19.70 -3.99
CA GLY A 22 0.91 -19.88 -2.77
C GLY A 22 1.70 -18.61 -2.42
N ALA A 23 2.13 -18.47 -1.17
CA ALA A 23 2.86 -17.27 -0.71
C ALA A 23 4.12 -16.96 -1.54
N ALA A 24 4.85 -18.00 -1.97
CA ALA A 24 6.02 -17.84 -2.83
C ALA A 24 5.68 -17.29 -4.22
N GLU A 25 4.54 -17.68 -4.77
CA GLU A 25 4.06 -17.20 -6.06
C GLU A 25 3.60 -15.75 -5.97
N VAL A 26 2.82 -15.40 -4.94
CA VAL A 26 2.44 -14.01 -4.65
C VAL A 26 3.67 -13.13 -4.49
N TRP A 27 4.67 -13.60 -3.73
CA TRP A 27 5.90 -12.86 -3.53
C TRP A 27 6.63 -12.59 -4.86
N ARG A 28 6.76 -13.59 -5.73
CA ARG A 28 7.35 -13.40 -7.07
C ARG A 28 6.63 -12.31 -7.87
N THR A 29 5.29 -12.34 -7.87
CA THR A 29 4.50 -11.31 -8.55
C THR A 29 4.75 -9.93 -7.96
N LEU A 30 4.78 -9.82 -6.62
CA LEU A 30 5.02 -8.56 -5.92
C LEU A 30 6.43 -8.00 -6.16
N VAL A 31 7.47 -8.83 -6.23
CA VAL A 31 8.84 -8.34 -6.49
C VAL A 31 9.07 -7.97 -7.96
N HIS A 32 8.35 -8.58 -8.90
CA HIS A 32 8.52 -8.30 -10.34
C HIS A 32 7.52 -7.31 -10.93
N CYS A 33 6.48 -6.89 -10.21
CA CYS A 33 5.54 -5.88 -10.72
C CYS A 33 6.19 -4.50 -10.91
N SER A 34 5.72 -3.73 -11.89
CA SER A 34 6.22 -2.36 -12.13
C SER A 34 5.60 -1.33 -11.18
N ALA A 35 4.41 -1.60 -10.66
CA ALA A 35 3.68 -0.74 -9.73
C ALA A 35 2.68 -1.55 -8.91
N VAL A 36 2.22 -0.96 -7.80
CA VAL A 36 1.17 -1.54 -6.95
C VAL A 36 -0.07 -0.64 -6.95
N VAL A 37 -1.21 -1.18 -7.33
CA VAL A 37 -2.47 -0.42 -7.44
C VAL A 37 -3.55 -1.06 -6.58
N GLY A 38 -4.30 -0.24 -5.84
CA GLY A 38 -5.41 -0.70 -5.00
C GLY A 38 -6.61 0.24 -5.09
N MET A 39 -7.71 -0.24 -5.67
CA MET A 39 -8.96 0.51 -5.81
C MET A 39 -9.96 -0.05 -4.82
N HIS A 40 -10.22 0.65 -3.70
CA HIS A 40 -10.97 0.12 -2.55
C HIS A 40 -10.30 -1.08 -1.83
N PRO A 41 -9.00 -1.00 -1.46
CA PRO A 41 -8.32 -2.10 -0.76
C PRO A 41 -8.67 -2.08 0.73
N ASP A 42 -9.78 -2.73 1.07
CA ASP A 42 -10.31 -2.88 2.43
C ASP A 42 -9.26 -3.47 3.37
N GLY A 43 -8.90 -2.71 4.41
CA GLY A 43 -7.89 -3.10 5.40
C GLY A 43 -6.45 -3.13 4.88
N ALA A 44 -6.23 -3.28 3.57
CA ALA A 44 -4.92 -3.44 2.95
C ALA A 44 -4.29 -2.12 2.45
N THR A 45 -5.01 -0.99 2.51
CA THR A 45 -4.51 0.30 1.99
C THR A 45 -3.13 0.66 2.55
N GLU A 46 -2.96 0.60 3.88
CA GLU A 46 -1.68 0.94 4.50
C GLU A 46 -0.58 -0.06 4.14
N ALA A 47 -0.89 -1.36 4.12
CA ALA A 47 0.07 -2.40 3.77
C ALA A 47 0.60 -2.24 2.33
N ILE A 48 -0.26 -1.83 1.40
CA ILE A 48 0.15 -1.52 0.02
C ILE A 48 1.15 -0.35 0.01
N VAL A 49 0.83 0.73 0.71
CA VAL A 49 1.72 1.91 0.80
C VAL A 49 3.06 1.53 1.43
N ASP A 50 3.04 0.80 2.54
CA ASP A 50 4.26 0.39 3.24
C ASP A 50 5.11 -0.55 2.40
N PHE A 51 4.51 -1.52 1.72
CA PHE A 51 5.21 -2.40 0.80
C PHE A 51 5.82 -1.62 -0.38
N ALA A 52 5.07 -0.71 -0.99
CA ALA A 52 5.54 0.06 -2.13
C ALA A 52 6.71 0.98 -1.75
N LEU A 53 6.63 1.65 -0.59
CA LEU A 53 7.73 2.45 -0.06
C LEU A 53 8.97 1.59 0.26
N ALA A 54 8.79 0.44 0.91
CA ALA A 54 9.88 -0.45 1.27
C ALA A 54 10.56 -1.09 0.04
N SER A 55 9.80 -1.36 -1.02
CA SER A 55 10.31 -1.93 -2.27
C SER A 55 10.74 -0.88 -3.30
N GLY A 56 10.58 0.41 -3.00
CA GLY A 56 10.87 1.51 -3.91
C GLY A 56 9.94 1.56 -5.13
N LYS A 57 8.79 0.89 -5.09
CA LYS A 57 7.87 0.79 -6.23
C LYS A 57 6.88 1.96 -6.28
N PRO A 58 6.57 2.48 -7.48
CA PRO A 58 5.43 3.36 -7.67
C PRO A 58 4.13 2.70 -7.19
N PHE A 59 3.20 3.50 -6.68
CA PHE A 59 1.90 3.00 -6.27
C PHE A 59 0.78 4.01 -6.50
N ALA A 60 -0.45 3.50 -6.56
CA ALA A 60 -1.67 4.31 -6.55
C ALA A 60 -2.75 3.57 -5.76
N VAL A 61 -3.24 4.16 -4.68
CA VAL A 61 -4.29 3.57 -3.84
C VAL A 61 -5.43 4.53 -3.56
N VAL A 62 -6.66 4.04 -3.64
CA VAL A 62 -7.86 4.79 -3.26
C VAL A 62 -8.33 4.30 -1.89
N PRO A 63 -7.98 4.98 -0.77
CA PRO A 63 -8.52 4.67 0.54
C PRO A 63 -10.04 4.79 0.56
N CYS A 64 -10.72 3.85 1.20
CA CYS A 64 -12.17 3.87 1.40
C CYS A 64 -12.54 4.01 2.89
N CYS A 65 -12.01 3.10 3.71
CA CYS A 65 -12.36 2.91 5.11
C CYS A 65 -11.12 3.02 5.99
N VAL A 66 -11.25 3.70 7.13
CA VAL A 66 -10.12 3.91 8.07
C VAL A 66 -9.86 2.67 8.91
N TYR A 67 -10.86 1.81 9.09
CA TYR A 67 -10.79 0.62 9.95
C TYR A 67 -10.20 0.93 11.35
N SER A 68 -10.57 2.07 11.94
CA SER A 68 -9.96 2.59 13.18
C SER A 68 -10.14 1.69 14.40
N ALA A 69 -11.14 0.80 14.38
CA ALA A 69 -11.31 -0.26 15.37
C ALA A 69 -10.28 -1.40 15.22
N TYR A 70 -9.92 -1.76 13.99
CA TYR A 70 -8.93 -2.80 13.68
C TYR A 70 -7.49 -2.28 13.73
N PHE A 71 -7.30 -0.97 13.52
CA PHE A 71 -5.99 -0.31 13.60
C PHE A 71 -5.96 0.75 14.70
N PRO A 72 -6.19 0.36 15.98
CA PRO A 72 -6.31 1.29 17.09
C PRO A 72 -4.98 1.96 17.46
N THR A 73 -3.85 1.47 16.92
CA THR A 73 -2.49 1.96 17.14
C THR A 73 -2.05 3.04 16.15
N ARG A 74 -2.78 3.28 15.06
CA ARG A 74 -2.45 4.35 14.09
C ARG A 74 -2.48 5.72 14.75
N ARG A 75 -1.38 6.47 14.64
CA ARG A 75 -1.24 7.82 15.17
C ARG A 75 -0.78 8.78 14.08
N ASP A 76 -1.33 9.97 14.07
CA ASP A 76 -0.78 11.06 13.26
C ASP A 76 0.53 11.58 13.87
N LYS A 77 1.19 12.51 13.16
CA LYS A 77 2.43 13.17 13.62
C LYS A 77 2.29 13.89 14.97
N ARG A 78 1.08 14.17 15.43
CA ARG A 78 0.79 14.83 16.72
C ARG A 78 0.38 13.84 17.80
N GLY A 79 0.46 12.53 17.53
CA GLY A 79 0.08 11.47 18.47
C GLY A 79 -1.43 11.27 18.61
N LYS A 80 -2.26 11.86 17.74
CA LYS A 80 -3.71 11.67 17.76
C LYS A 80 -4.09 10.40 17.01
N ARG A 81 -5.13 9.69 17.50
CA ARG A 81 -5.70 8.54 16.79
C ARG A 81 -6.21 8.94 15.40
N VAL A 82 -5.87 8.14 14.40
CA VAL A 82 -6.38 8.29 13.03
C VAL A 82 -7.74 7.60 12.94
N THR A 83 -8.81 8.37 13.05
CA THR A 83 -10.19 7.84 13.08
C THR A 83 -11.07 8.36 11.95
N SER A 84 -10.67 9.42 11.26
CA SER A 84 -11.42 10.00 10.14
C SER A 84 -10.72 9.73 8.80
N TYR A 85 -11.52 9.75 7.74
CA TYR A 85 -11.03 9.55 6.38
C TYR A 85 -9.93 10.56 5.98
N THR A 86 -10.16 11.84 6.26
CA THR A 86 -9.19 12.92 5.98
C THR A 86 -7.90 12.76 6.77
N ALA A 87 -8.00 12.35 8.04
CA ALA A 87 -6.83 12.05 8.85
C ALA A 87 -6.07 10.83 8.32
N PHE A 88 -6.78 9.83 7.77
CA PHE A 88 -6.15 8.65 7.19
C PHE A 88 -5.39 8.98 5.89
N VAL A 89 -6.00 9.75 4.98
CA VAL A 89 -5.30 10.24 3.79
C VAL A 89 -4.05 11.03 4.19
N LYS A 90 -4.18 11.96 5.15
CA LYS A 90 -3.04 12.74 5.64
C LYS A 90 -1.95 11.85 6.26
N TYR A 91 -2.35 10.86 7.06
CA TYR A 91 -1.45 9.89 7.68
C TYR A 91 -0.62 9.13 6.63
N LEU A 92 -1.25 8.72 5.52
CA LEU A 92 -0.55 8.03 4.43
C LEU A 92 0.45 8.96 3.73
N VAL A 93 0.06 10.20 3.41
CA VAL A 93 0.97 11.20 2.81
C VAL A 93 2.15 11.50 3.75
N ASP A 94 1.89 11.54 5.05
CA ASP A 94 2.89 11.83 6.07
C ASP A 94 3.97 10.75 6.21
N LYS A 95 3.76 9.53 5.68
CA LYS A 95 4.74 8.43 5.72
C LYS A 95 5.99 8.71 4.89
N ALA A 96 5.86 9.41 3.76
CA ALA A 96 6.99 9.82 2.93
C ALA A 96 6.72 11.21 2.32
N PRO A 97 6.92 12.29 3.09
CA PRO A 97 6.70 13.66 2.63
C PRO A 97 7.55 13.97 1.39
N GLY A 98 6.95 14.61 0.39
CA GLY A 98 7.61 14.94 -0.88
C GLY A 98 7.60 13.81 -1.92
N ARG A 99 7.41 12.55 -1.50
CA ARG A 99 7.30 11.39 -2.42
C ARG A 99 5.84 11.00 -2.71
N ILE A 100 4.94 11.22 -1.74
CA ILE A 100 3.53 10.84 -1.85
C ILE A 100 2.67 12.05 -2.18
N GLY A 101 1.91 11.94 -3.26
CA GLY A 101 0.91 12.92 -3.70
C GLY A 101 -0.53 12.41 -3.53
N THR A 102 -1.48 13.32 -3.74
CA THR A 102 -2.91 13.00 -3.79
C THR A 102 -3.58 13.62 -5.00
N ARG A 103 -4.57 12.94 -5.59
CA ARG A 103 -5.41 13.49 -6.66
C ARG A 103 -6.86 13.05 -6.51
N THR A 104 -7.79 13.88 -6.97
CA THR A 104 -9.21 13.50 -7.04
C THR A 104 -9.49 12.85 -8.38
N LEU A 105 -10.10 11.66 -8.37
CA LEU A 105 -10.51 10.94 -9.57
C LEU A 105 -11.97 11.26 -9.93
N PRO A 106 -12.34 11.24 -11.22
CA PRO A 106 -13.66 11.67 -11.70
C PRO A 106 -14.72 10.57 -11.52
N PHE A 107 -14.94 10.10 -10.29
CA PHE A 107 -16.02 9.18 -9.95
C PHE A 107 -16.60 9.48 -8.55
N GLU A 108 -17.79 8.95 -8.27
CA GLU A 108 -18.53 9.18 -7.03
C GLU A 108 -18.01 8.37 -5.84
N GLY A 109 -18.33 8.82 -4.62
CA GLY A 109 -17.92 8.15 -3.40
C GLY A 109 -16.50 8.54 -2.95
N LYS A 110 -15.71 7.57 -2.48
CA LYS A 110 -14.32 7.82 -2.04
C LYS A 110 -13.40 7.80 -3.26
N ASN A 111 -12.98 8.98 -3.69
CA ASN A 111 -12.33 9.19 -4.99
C ASN A 111 -10.96 9.89 -4.89
N ILE A 112 -10.39 10.01 -3.69
CA ILE A 112 -9.03 10.53 -3.54
C ILE A 112 -8.08 9.36 -3.73
N VAL A 113 -7.20 9.45 -4.72
CA VAL A 113 -6.06 8.55 -4.88
C VAL A 113 -4.85 9.12 -4.15
N VAL A 114 -4.17 8.28 -3.39
CA VAL A 114 -2.85 8.52 -2.78
C VAL A 114 -1.83 7.77 -3.64
N TYR A 115 -0.81 8.45 -4.15
CA TYR A 115 0.10 7.85 -5.13
C TYR A 115 1.55 8.28 -4.92
N SER A 116 2.48 7.50 -5.48
CA SER A 116 3.87 7.89 -5.70
C SER A 116 4.29 7.56 -7.13
N LEU A 117 5.14 8.41 -7.69
CA LEU A 117 5.71 8.24 -9.03
C LEU A 117 7.08 7.54 -8.92
N PRO A 118 7.56 6.90 -10.00
CA PRO A 118 8.94 6.42 -10.05
C PRO A 118 9.89 7.59 -9.83
N GLU A 119 11.00 7.33 -9.14
CA GLU A 119 12.09 8.31 -9.07
C GLU A 119 12.64 8.44 -10.48
N SER A 120 12.48 9.63 -11.07
CA SER A 120 13.10 9.98 -12.35
C SER A 120 14.60 9.73 -12.21
N GLY A 121 15.16 8.74 -12.92
CA GLY A 121 16.59 8.46 -12.86
C GLY A 121 17.37 9.74 -13.15
N GLY A 122 18.09 10.24 -12.13
CA GLY A 122 18.97 11.41 -12.08
C GLY A 122 19.01 12.38 -13.28
N GLY A 123 18.56 13.61 -13.06
CA GLY A 123 19.00 14.77 -13.82
C GLY A 123 18.11 16.01 -13.70
N GLY A 124 18.43 16.90 -12.76
CA GLY A 124 18.00 18.30 -12.79
C GLY A 124 16.90 18.70 -11.81
N GLU A 125 17.20 19.69 -10.99
CA GLU A 125 16.26 20.45 -10.17
C GLU A 125 15.13 21.03 -11.03
N SER A 126 13.87 20.80 -10.64
CA SER A 126 12.81 21.78 -10.83
C SER A 126 11.65 21.53 -9.86
N GLU A 127 11.32 22.59 -9.14
CA GLU A 127 10.01 22.89 -8.59
C GLU A 127 8.89 22.54 -9.58
N GLY A 128 7.82 21.94 -9.07
CA GLY A 128 6.56 21.81 -9.79
C GLY A 128 6.15 20.36 -9.96
N ALA A 129 5.14 19.98 -9.18
CA ALA A 129 4.37 18.77 -9.41
C ALA A 129 4.07 18.62 -10.90
N MET A 130 4.58 17.55 -11.52
CA MET A 130 4.17 17.13 -12.84
C MET A 130 2.69 16.73 -12.73
N LEU A 131 1.81 17.71 -12.94
CA LEU A 131 0.40 17.51 -13.19
C LEU A 131 0.35 16.56 -14.39
N CYS A 132 -0.02 15.31 -14.16
CA CYS A 132 -0.42 14.45 -15.27
C CYS A 132 -1.58 15.16 -15.97
N GLU A 133 -1.32 15.63 -17.18
CA GLU A 133 -2.37 16.16 -18.05
C GLU A 133 -3.35 15.03 -18.37
N PRO A 134 -4.65 15.33 -18.48
CA PRO A 134 -5.64 14.32 -18.83
C PRO A 134 -5.35 13.78 -20.24
N CYS A 135 -5.32 12.46 -20.38
CA CYS A 135 -5.34 11.82 -21.69
C CYS A 135 -6.74 12.01 -22.29
N GLU A 136 -6.88 12.83 -23.33
CA GLU A 136 -8.06 12.85 -24.22
C GLU A 136 -8.05 11.67 -25.20
#